data_AF-A0AAN7KSM9-F1
#
_entry.id   AF-A0AAN7KSM9-F1
#
_cell.length_a   1.000
_cell.length_b   1.000
_cell.length_c   1.000
_cell.angle_alpha   90.00
_cell.angle_beta   90.00
_cell.angle_gamma   90.00
#
_symmetry.space_group_name_H-M   'P 1'
#
loop_
_entity.id
_entity.type
_entity.pdbx_description
1 polymer ?
#
loop_
_entity_poly.entity_id
_entity_poly.type
_entity_poly.pdbx_seq_one_letter_code
_entity_poly.pdbx_strand_id
1 'polypeptide(L)'
;MARIKPQTLLLQSKKKKGPSRVSIPTIILYCAVLGLIVLSMVATYRHWSRRSMEQTSARSKFEDIDSTADPKKYDLPGYAILNTSKGNIVVELFKDGAPEIVDKFLDLCQKGHFKGMPFHHVIKHYVIQGGDSKGLMTTEDWTSKGKLRGQLVTSPKHEAFMLGTSKNKQDNKSFELFITTAPIPDLNDKLIVFGRVIKGEDVVQEIEEVDTDERYQPKSPIGITNVVLKRGI
;
A
#
# COMPACT_ATOMS: atom_id res chain seq x y z
N MET A 1 -17.18 74.14 25.67
CA MET A 1 -16.43 73.73 24.45
C MET A 1 -14.97 74.16 24.60
N ALA A 2 -14.07 73.26 24.99
CA ALA A 2 -12.67 73.59 25.20
C ALA A 2 -11.89 73.50 23.86
N ARG A 3 -11.41 74.65 23.37
CA ARG A 3 -10.52 74.74 22.21
C ARG A 3 -9.13 74.22 22.59
N ILE A 4 -8.82 73.01 22.18
CA ILE A 4 -7.48 72.42 22.27
C ILE A 4 -6.56 73.20 21.31
N LYS A 5 -5.47 73.79 21.84
CA LYS A 5 -4.51 74.58 21.06
C LYS A 5 -3.87 73.71 19.95
N PRO A 6 -3.66 74.23 18.73
CA PRO A 6 -3.10 73.45 17.60
C PRO A 6 -1.69 72.90 17.86
N GLN A 7 -0.98 73.44 18.85
CA GLN A 7 0.35 73.02 19.27
C GLN A 7 0.37 71.63 19.95
N THR A 8 -0.73 71.21 20.60
CA THR A 8 -0.78 69.90 21.28
C THR A 8 -1.04 68.75 20.31
N LEU A 9 -1.67 69.03 19.15
CA LEU A 9 -1.84 68.04 18.08
C LEU A 9 -0.52 67.74 17.35
N LEU A 10 0.34 68.75 17.16
CA LEU A 10 1.65 68.60 16.53
C LEU A 10 2.64 67.81 17.42
N LEU A 11 2.51 67.90 18.74
CA LEU A 11 3.31 67.10 19.67
C LEU A 11 2.89 65.62 19.71
N GLN A 12 1.62 65.29 19.49
CA GLN A 12 1.18 63.88 19.39
C GLN A 12 1.61 63.21 18.08
N SER A 13 1.81 63.97 16.99
CA SER A 13 2.26 63.42 15.71
C SER A 13 3.72 62.96 15.68
N LYS A 14 4.58 63.46 16.60
CA LYS A 14 6.00 63.07 16.64
C LYS A 14 6.30 61.76 17.36
N LYS A 15 5.28 61.05 17.88
CA LYS A 15 5.43 59.79 18.61
C LYS A 15 4.90 58.57 17.83
N LYS A 16 5.03 58.53 16.51
CA LYS A 16 4.97 57.25 15.78
C LYS A 16 6.37 56.64 15.76
N LYS A 17 6.63 55.75 16.71
CA LYS A 17 7.78 54.82 16.63
C LYS A 17 7.63 54.07 15.31
N GLY A 18 8.58 54.27 14.39
CA GLY A 18 8.68 53.46 13.17
C GLY A 18 8.77 51.98 13.53
N PRO A 19 8.49 51.08 12.56
CA PRO A 19 8.54 49.64 12.81
C PRO A 19 9.89 49.31 13.45
N SER A 20 9.85 48.67 14.62
CA SER A 20 11.03 48.28 15.37
C SER A 20 11.96 47.50 14.44
N ARG A 21 13.07 48.13 14.04
CA ARG A 21 14.10 47.49 13.23
C ARG A 21 14.57 46.30 14.06
N VAL A 22 14.29 45.09 13.59
CA VAL A 22 14.72 43.87 14.25
C VAL A 22 16.23 43.96 14.38
N SER A 23 16.72 43.89 15.62
CA SER A 23 18.14 44.08 15.88
C SER A 23 18.92 42.99 15.16
N ILE A 24 20.01 43.36 14.47
CA ILE A 24 20.91 42.43 13.78
C ILE A 24 21.27 41.19 14.65
N PRO A 25 21.60 41.33 15.96
CA PRO A 25 21.82 40.17 16.83
C PRO A 25 20.59 39.25 16.98
N THR A 26 19.37 39.79 16.93
CA THR A 26 18.15 39.00 16.99
C THR A 26 17.94 38.19 15.71
N ILE A 27 18.27 38.76 14.55
CA ILE A 27 18.21 38.05 13.26
C ILE A 27 19.24 36.91 13.24
N ILE A 28 20.47 37.18 13.71
CA ILE A 28 21.53 36.16 13.83
C ILE A 28 21.08 35.03 14.76
N LEU A 29 20.44 35.36 15.89
CA LEU A 29 19.89 34.37 16.82
C LEU A 29 18.82 33.49 16.16
N TYR A 30 17.88 34.07 15.41
CA TYR A 30 16.86 33.31 14.68
C TYR A 30 17.46 32.38 13.61
N CYS A 31 18.46 32.84 12.86
CA CYS A 31 19.15 32.01 11.88
C CYS A 31 19.89 30.84 12.54
N ALA A 32 20.54 31.07 13.69
CA ALA A 32 21.21 30.02 14.45
C ALA A 32 20.22 28.96 14.96
N VAL A 33 19.06 29.39 15.50
CA VAL A 33 18.00 28.48 15.96
C VAL A 33 17.42 27.66 14.80
N LEU A 34 17.15 28.28 13.65
CA LEU A 34 16.68 27.57 12.46
C LEU A 34 17.71 26.54 11.97
N GLY A 35 19.00 26.89 11.98
CA GLY A 35 20.08 25.96 11.64
C GLY A 35 20.13 24.74 12.55
N LEU A 36 19.98 24.93 13.87
CA LEU A 36 19.93 23.84 14.85
C LEU A 36 18.70 22.93 14.66
N ILE A 37 17.55 23.49 14.33
CA ILE A 37 16.32 22.73 14.05
C ILE A 37 16.50 21.88 12.79
N VAL A 38 17.05 22.45 11.71
CA VAL A 38 17.32 21.71 10.47
C VAL A 38 18.35 20.62 10.71
N LEU A 39 19.41 20.90 11.47
CA LEU A 39 20.42 19.90 11.84
C LEU A 39 19.81 18.76 12.65
N SER A 40 18.92 19.08 13.60
CA SER A 40 18.19 18.08 14.39
C SER A 40 17.23 17.25 13.53
N MET A 41 16.49 17.86 12.60
CA MET A 41 15.63 17.15 11.64
C MET A 41 16.46 16.22 10.75
N VAL A 42 17.59 16.68 10.22
CA VAL A 42 18.50 15.88 9.39
C VAL A 42 19.14 14.77 10.22
N ALA A 43 19.53 15.04 11.47
CA ALA A 43 20.09 14.02 12.37
C ALA A 43 19.05 12.95 12.71
N THR A 44 17.81 13.33 13.01
CA THR A 44 16.71 12.41 13.27
C THR A 44 16.31 11.64 12.02
N TYR A 45 16.26 12.29 10.86
CA TYR A 45 16.00 11.64 9.56
C TYR A 45 17.10 10.63 9.22
N ARG A 46 18.37 11.00 9.39
CA ARG A 46 19.51 10.09 9.22
C ARG A 46 19.52 8.97 10.25
N HIS A 47 19.13 9.24 11.50
CA HIS A 47 19.06 8.25 12.56
C HIS A 47 17.92 7.24 12.32
N TRP A 48 16.74 7.71 11.90
CA TRP A 48 15.62 6.86 11.51
C TRP A 48 15.95 6.04 10.26
N SER A 49 16.60 6.66 9.26
CA SER A 49 17.11 5.98 8.07
C SER A 49 18.16 4.91 8.41
N ARG A 50 19.03 5.14 9.42
CA ARG A 50 19.97 4.12 9.92
C ARG A 50 19.30 2.99 10.70
N ARG A 51 18.30 3.27 11.55
CA ARG A 51 17.56 2.22 12.28
C ARG A 51 16.79 1.28 11.34
N SER A 52 16.25 1.81 10.24
CA SER A 52 15.64 0.98 9.20
C SER A 52 16.64 0.03 8.52
N MET A 53 17.94 0.33 8.58
CA MET A 53 18.99 -0.55 8.05
C MET A 53 19.49 -1.55 9.11
N GLU A 54 19.52 -1.17 10.40
CA GLU A 54 19.99 -2.07 11.48
C GLU A 54 18.99 -3.19 11.82
N GLN A 55 17.67 -2.96 11.74
CA GLN A 55 16.71 -4.06 11.93
C GLN A 55 16.71 -5.06 10.76
N THR A 56 16.96 -4.58 9.53
CA THR A 56 17.12 -5.44 8.34
C THR A 56 18.44 -6.22 8.40
N SER A 57 19.53 -5.59 8.88
CA SER A 57 20.84 -6.23 9.03
C SER A 57 20.95 -7.18 10.24
N ALA A 58 20.15 -7.00 11.29
CA ALA A 58 20.15 -7.90 12.45
C ALA A 58 19.21 -9.11 12.27
N ARG A 59 18.15 -8.99 11.46
CA ARG A 59 17.26 -10.11 11.10
C ARG A 59 17.88 -11.04 10.05
N SER A 60 18.87 -10.57 9.29
CA SER A 60 19.59 -11.35 8.27
C SER A 60 20.74 -12.20 8.81
N LYS A 61 20.97 -12.28 10.13
CA LYS A 61 22.12 -12.98 10.72
C LYS A 61 21.86 -14.42 11.19
N PHE A 62 20.80 -15.07 10.71
CA PHE A 62 20.57 -16.48 10.99
C PHE A 62 19.93 -17.19 9.80
N GLU A 63 20.66 -17.25 8.69
CA GLU A 63 20.55 -18.28 7.64
C GLU A 63 21.74 -18.11 6.68
N ASP A 64 22.95 -18.33 7.19
CA ASP A 64 24.10 -18.67 6.35
C ASP A 64 24.07 -20.19 6.12
N ILE A 65 23.50 -20.65 5.00
CA ILE A 65 24.01 -21.82 4.28
C ILE A 65 23.96 -21.53 2.77
N ASP A 66 25.18 -21.48 2.24
CA ASP A 66 25.65 -21.58 0.86
C ASP A 66 25.75 -20.33 0.00
N SER A 67 27.00 -19.86 -0.07
CA SER A 67 27.51 -18.85 -0.97
C SER A 67 27.74 -19.45 -2.35
N THR A 68 26.77 -19.28 -3.25
CA THR A 68 27.08 -18.99 -4.66
C THR A 68 26.27 -17.78 -5.07
N ALA A 69 26.95 -16.70 -5.43
CA ALA A 69 26.33 -15.53 -6.02
C ALA A 69 25.75 -15.93 -7.39
N ASP A 70 24.45 -16.28 -7.43
CA ASP A 70 23.72 -16.53 -8.67
C ASP A 70 23.44 -15.19 -9.38
N PRO A 71 23.91 -14.95 -10.62
CA PRO A 71 23.63 -13.75 -11.39
C PRO A 71 22.15 -13.57 -11.79
N LYS A 72 21.21 -14.43 -11.36
CA LYS A 72 19.79 -14.38 -11.75
C LYS A 72 18.90 -13.34 -11.05
N LYS A 73 19.41 -12.51 -10.13
CA LYS A 73 18.55 -11.59 -9.36
C LYS A 73 17.91 -10.44 -10.18
N TYR A 74 18.30 -10.24 -11.44
CA TYR A 74 17.87 -9.10 -12.25
C TYR A 74 16.95 -9.42 -13.45
N ASP A 75 16.51 -10.68 -13.64
CA ASP A 75 15.64 -11.05 -14.77
C ASP A 75 14.37 -11.82 -14.34
N LEU A 76 13.79 -11.43 -13.21
CA LEU A 76 12.49 -11.97 -12.78
C LEU A 76 11.36 -11.41 -13.68
N PRO A 77 10.28 -12.16 -13.93
CA PRO A 77 9.09 -11.65 -14.62
C PRO A 77 8.49 -10.43 -13.89
N GLY A 78 8.19 -9.36 -14.62
CA GLY A 78 7.55 -8.15 -14.08
C GLY A 78 6.02 -8.19 -14.15
N TYR A 79 5.48 -9.12 -14.94
CA TYR A 79 4.06 -9.23 -15.22
C TYR A 79 3.60 -10.68 -15.12
N ALA A 80 2.31 -10.86 -14.80
CA ALA A 80 1.64 -12.14 -14.89
C ALA A 80 0.30 -11.98 -15.63
N ILE A 81 -0.07 -13.00 -16.39
CA ILE A 81 -1.37 -13.10 -17.05
C ILE A 81 -2.14 -14.19 -16.31
N LEU A 82 -3.19 -13.82 -15.59
CA LEU A 82 -4.13 -14.74 -14.99
C LEU A 82 -5.17 -15.09 -16.05
N ASN A 83 -5.10 -16.30 -16.58
CA ASN A 83 -6.16 -16.84 -17.42
C ASN A 83 -7.28 -17.32 -16.48
N THR A 84 -8.48 -16.75 -16.61
CA THR A 84 -9.64 -17.11 -15.80
C THR A 84 -10.74 -17.72 -16.66
N SER A 85 -11.77 -18.27 -16.03
CA SER A 85 -12.98 -18.73 -16.71
C SER A 85 -13.77 -17.61 -17.41
N LYS A 86 -13.50 -16.34 -17.10
CA LYS A 86 -14.18 -15.16 -17.66
C LYS A 86 -13.32 -14.36 -18.64
N GLY A 87 -12.03 -14.62 -18.71
CA GLY A 87 -11.10 -13.88 -19.55
C GLY A 87 -9.71 -13.75 -18.95
N ASN A 88 -8.89 -12.90 -19.57
CA ASN A 88 -7.50 -12.71 -19.14
C ASN A 88 -7.37 -11.43 -18.33
N ILE A 89 -6.69 -11.52 -17.19
CA ILE A 89 -6.32 -10.38 -16.36
C ILE A 89 -4.80 -10.26 -16.39
N VAL A 90 -4.29 -9.10 -16.82
CA VAL A 90 -2.85 -8.83 -16.84
C VAL A 90 -2.51 -8.01 -15.60
N VAL A 91 -1.54 -8.48 -14.83
CA VAL A 91 -1.08 -7.84 -13.61
C VAL A 91 0.39 -7.45 -13.70
N GLU A 92 0.71 -6.27 -13.17
CA GLU A 92 2.08 -5.81 -12.91
C GLU A 92 2.46 -6.15 -11.47
N LEU A 93 3.67 -6.67 -11.26
CA LEU A 93 4.16 -7.11 -9.96
C LEU A 93 5.09 -6.08 -9.31
N PHE A 94 4.84 -5.75 -8.05
CA PHE A 94 5.56 -4.75 -7.27
C PHE A 94 6.77 -5.35 -6.54
N LYS A 95 7.82 -5.67 -7.31
CA LYS A 95 9.05 -6.28 -6.77
C LYS A 95 9.72 -5.43 -5.68
N ASP A 96 9.76 -4.11 -5.86
CA ASP A 96 10.41 -3.22 -4.90
C ASP A 96 9.61 -3.06 -3.60
N GLY A 97 8.29 -3.23 -3.66
CA GLY A 97 7.40 -3.06 -2.51
C GLY A 97 7.24 -4.32 -1.67
N ALA A 98 7.23 -5.50 -2.30
CA ALA A 98 6.99 -6.78 -1.63
C ALA A 98 7.81 -7.93 -2.26
N PRO A 99 9.17 -7.87 -2.25
CA PRO A 99 10.02 -8.80 -3.00
C PRO A 99 9.82 -10.26 -2.61
N GLU A 100 9.78 -10.56 -1.31
CA GLU A 100 9.59 -11.94 -0.80
C GLU A 100 8.26 -12.57 -1.23
N ILE A 101 7.20 -11.76 -1.30
CA ILE A 101 5.86 -12.22 -1.73
C ILE A 101 5.83 -12.43 -3.23
N VAL A 102 6.45 -11.54 -4.00
CA VAL A 102 6.57 -11.70 -5.45
C VAL A 102 7.38 -12.96 -5.77
N ASP A 103 8.51 -13.19 -5.11
CA ASP A 103 9.32 -14.39 -5.31
C ASP A 103 8.54 -15.67 -5.00
N LYS A 104 7.80 -15.68 -3.88
CA LYS A 104 6.90 -16.79 -3.53
C LYS A 104 5.81 -17.00 -4.58
N PHE A 105 5.18 -15.93 -5.05
CA PHE A 105 4.16 -16.00 -6.10
C PHE A 105 4.74 -16.58 -7.40
N LEU A 106 5.92 -16.15 -7.81
CA LEU A 106 6.61 -16.64 -9.01
C LEU A 106 6.95 -18.14 -8.91
N ASP A 107 7.47 -18.58 -7.76
CA ASP A 107 7.76 -19.99 -7.48
C ASP A 107 6.49 -20.86 -7.54
N LEU A 108 5.39 -20.40 -6.93
CA LEU A 108 4.11 -21.09 -6.97
C LEU A 108 3.51 -21.14 -8.38
N CYS A 109 3.69 -20.08 -9.18
CA CYS A 109 3.30 -20.08 -10.59
C CYS A 109 4.06 -21.15 -11.37
N GLN A 110 5.38 -21.27 -11.18
CA GLN A 110 6.21 -22.27 -11.85
C GLN A 110 5.83 -23.70 -11.44
N LYS A 111 5.41 -23.90 -10.19
CA LYS A 111 4.90 -25.17 -9.66
C LYS A 111 3.46 -25.48 -10.11
N GLY A 112 2.81 -24.58 -10.85
CA GLY A 112 1.43 -24.77 -11.31
C GLY A 112 0.38 -24.67 -10.20
N HIS A 113 0.70 -24.08 -9.05
CA HIS A 113 -0.19 -23.99 -7.88
C HIS A 113 -1.54 -23.31 -8.19
N PHE A 114 -1.54 -22.33 -9.09
CA PHE A 114 -2.73 -21.56 -9.47
C PHE A 114 -3.58 -22.22 -10.56
N LYS A 115 -3.15 -23.35 -11.13
CA LYS A 115 -3.86 -24.02 -12.21
C LYS A 115 -5.15 -24.65 -11.68
N GLY A 116 -6.29 -24.19 -12.19
CA GLY A 116 -7.61 -24.64 -11.74
C GLY A 116 -8.01 -24.11 -10.36
N MET A 117 -7.34 -23.06 -9.87
CA MET A 117 -7.66 -22.46 -8.58
C MET A 117 -9.03 -21.75 -8.63
N PRO A 118 -10.02 -22.16 -7.81
CA PRO A 118 -11.32 -21.51 -7.79
C PRO A 118 -11.29 -20.18 -7.03
N PHE A 119 -12.24 -19.30 -7.35
CA PHE A 119 -12.58 -18.16 -6.51
C PHE A 119 -13.62 -18.61 -5.48
N HIS A 120 -13.20 -18.69 -4.23
CA HIS A 120 -14.05 -19.15 -3.13
C HIS A 120 -15.01 -18.07 -2.64
N HIS A 121 -14.59 -16.80 -2.69
CA HIS A 121 -15.45 -15.68 -2.30
C HIS A 121 -15.37 -14.56 -3.33
N VAL A 122 -16.53 -14.03 -3.69
CA VAL A 122 -16.69 -12.84 -4.52
C VAL A 122 -17.60 -11.87 -3.78
N ILE A 123 -17.01 -10.80 -3.23
CA ILE A 123 -17.75 -9.81 -2.45
C ILE A 123 -17.79 -8.52 -3.26
N LYS A 124 -18.99 -8.11 -3.68
CA LYS A 124 -19.21 -6.89 -4.45
C LYS A 124 -18.70 -5.65 -3.71
N HIS A 125 -18.10 -4.74 -4.47
CA HIS A 125 -17.42 -3.52 -4.06
C HIS A 125 -16.39 -3.74 -2.95
N TYR A 126 -15.73 -4.89 -3.01
CA TYR A 126 -14.76 -5.30 -2.02
C TYR A 126 -13.67 -6.16 -2.68
N VAL A 127 -13.84 -7.47 -2.74
CA VAL A 127 -12.71 -8.35 -3.03
C VAL A 127 -13.15 -9.68 -3.65
N ILE A 128 -12.32 -10.16 -4.56
CA ILE A 128 -12.36 -11.53 -5.07
C ILE A 128 -11.23 -12.30 -4.39
N GLN A 129 -11.55 -13.42 -3.78
CA GLN A 129 -10.60 -14.30 -3.09
C GLN A 129 -10.49 -15.65 -3.81
N GLY A 130 -9.27 -16.00 -4.21
CA GLY A 130 -8.89 -17.34 -4.68
C GLY A 130 -7.88 -17.99 -3.75
N GLY A 131 -7.74 -19.31 -3.85
CA GLY A 131 -6.77 -20.09 -3.06
C GLY A 131 -7.43 -21.06 -2.11
N ASP A 132 -6.81 -21.35 -0.98
CA ASP A 132 -7.38 -22.29 -0.01
C ASP A 132 -8.43 -21.60 0.87
N SER A 133 -9.62 -22.20 0.96
CA SER A 133 -10.73 -21.74 1.83
C SER A 133 -10.47 -21.97 3.33
N LYS A 134 -9.42 -22.72 3.69
CA LYS A 134 -9.13 -23.14 5.07
C LYS A 134 -8.69 -21.99 5.98
N GLY A 135 -8.17 -20.91 5.40
CA GLY A 135 -7.79 -19.66 6.08
C GLY A 135 -8.99 -18.75 6.30
N LEU A 136 -10.04 -19.27 6.93
CA LEU A 136 -11.21 -18.49 7.28
C LEU A 136 -10.79 -17.45 8.34
N MET A 137 -10.31 -16.28 7.92
CA MET A 137 -10.48 -15.07 8.69
C MET A 137 -11.99 -14.78 8.62
N THR A 138 -12.71 -15.47 9.51
CA THR A 138 -14.15 -15.59 9.68
C THR A 138 -14.95 -14.63 8.81
N THR A 139 -15.74 -15.18 7.87
CA THR A 139 -16.64 -14.44 6.97
C THR A 139 -17.36 -13.30 7.71
N GLU A 140 -17.77 -13.49 8.97
CA GLU A 140 -18.31 -12.47 9.90
C GLU A 140 -17.51 -11.15 9.99
N ASP A 141 -16.18 -11.19 9.96
CA ASP A 141 -15.28 -10.03 10.02
C ASP A 141 -15.35 -9.18 8.74
N TRP A 142 -15.62 -9.82 7.60
CA TRP A 142 -15.66 -9.22 6.26
C TRP A 142 -17.10 -8.84 5.88
N THR A 143 -18.09 -9.69 6.18
CA THR A 143 -19.53 -9.47 5.98
C THR A 143 -20.03 -8.23 6.73
N SER A 144 -19.56 -8.04 7.98
CA SER A 144 -19.93 -6.88 8.79
C SER A 144 -19.38 -5.58 8.21
N LYS A 145 -18.17 -5.61 7.63
CA LYS A 145 -17.51 -4.43 7.05
C LYS A 145 -17.97 -4.10 5.64
N GLY A 146 -18.28 -5.11 4.81
CA GLY A 146 -18.84 -4.91 3.46
C GLY A 146 -20.18 -4.16 3.49
N LYS A 147 -21.00 -4.40 4.51
CA LYS A 147 -22.28 -3.68 4.73
C LYS A 147 -22.13 -2.22 5.21
N LEU A 148 -20.97 -1.82 5.73
CA LEU A 148 -20.79 -0.56 6.48
C LEU A 148 -19.99 0.52 5.72
N ARG A 149 -19.72 0.36 4.43
CA ARG A 149 -18.89 1.33 3.68
C ARG A 149 -19.68 2.54 3.17
N GLY A 150 -19.88 3.49 4.08
CA GLY A 150 -20.04 4.91 3.77
C GLY A 150 -18.86 5.70 4.34
N GLN A 151 -18.04 6.27 3.45
CA GLN A 151 -17.14 7.41 3.73
C GLN A 151 -15.98 7.19 4.73
N LEU A 152 -14.80 6.81 4.24
CA LEU A 152 -13.53 7.04 4.95
C LEU A 152 -12.37 7.23 3.97
N VAL A 153 -11.51 8.20 4.31
CA VAL A 153 -10.44 8.79 3.48
C VAL A 153 -9.40 7.76 3.04
N THR A 154 -9.12 7.74 1.74
CA THR A 154 -8.26 6.78 1.05
C THR A 154 -6.77 7.07 1.29
N SER A 155 -6.04 6.09 1.82
CA SER A 155 -4.58 6.02 1.68
C SER A 155 -4.24 5.40 0.31
N PRO A 156 -3.19 5.83 -0.42
CA PRO A 156 -2.92 5.40 -1.80
C PRO A 156 -2.62 3.91 -2.00
N LYS A 157 -2.58 3.11 -0.92
CA LYS A 157 -2.21 1.70 -0.96
C LYS A 157 -3.35 0.77 -1.38
N HIS A 158 -4.59 1.26 -1.40
CA HIS A 158 -5.79 0.45 -1.66
C HIS A 158 -6.74 1.15 -2.63
N GLU A 159 -6.30 1.19 -3.87
CA GLU A 159 -7.16 1.51 -5.01
C GLU A 159 -7.89 0.23 -5.46
N ALA A 160 -8.88 0.39 -6.34
CA ALA A 160 -9.45 -0.75 -7.03
C ALA A 160 -8.37 -1.48 -7.85
N PHE A 161 -8.60 -2.76 -8.13
CA PHE A 161 -7.77 -3.57 -9.00
C PHE A 161 -6.34 -3.82 -8.49
N MET A 162 -6.16 -3.89 -7.18
CA MET A 162 -4.91 -4.27 -6.54
C MET A 162 -4.86 -5.78 -6.31
N LEU A 163 -3.69 -6.38 -6.50
CA LEU A 163 -3.41 -7.79 -6.26
C LEU A 163 -2.69 -7.95 -4.92
N GLY A 164 -3.20 -8.83 -4.06
CA GLY A 164 -2.66 -9.02 -2.72
C GLY A 164 -2.73 -10.46 -2.23
N THR A 165 -2.04 -10.70 -1.11
CA THR A 165 -2.12 -11.94 -0.33
C THR A 165 -2.35 -11.63 1.14
N SER A 166 -2.82 -12.61 1.91
CA SER A 166 -3.03 -12.45 3.34
C SER A 166 -1.71 -12.30 4.10
N LYS A 167 -1.68 -11.48 5.13
CA LYS A 167 -0.53 -11.32 6.04
C LYS A 167 -0.32 -12.51 6.99
N ASN A 168 -1.24 -13.49 6.99
CA ASN A 168 -1.28 -14.50 8.03
C ASN A 168 -0.08 -15.46 7.91
N LYS A 169 0.72 -15.54 9.00
CA LYS A 169 2.01 -16.25 9.05
C LYS A 169 1.90 -17.76 9.24
N GLN A 170 0.68 -18.32 9.19
CA GLN A 170 0.41 -19.60 9.84
C GLN A 170 0.55 -20.83 8.95
N ASP A 171 0.67 -20.69 7.63
CA ASP A 171 0.96 -21.83 6.76
C ASP A 171 1.80 -21.41 5.55
N ASN A 172 3.00 -21.99 5.42
CA ASN A 172 3.85 -21.76 4.25
C ASN A 172 3.26 -22.41 2.99
N LYS A 173 2.32 -23.35 3.14
CA LYS A 173 1.79 -24.19 2.06
C LYS A 173 0.58 -23.61 1.34
N SER A 174 -0.23 -22.77 1.98
CA SER A 174 -1.36 -22.11 1.34
C SER A 174 -0.99 -20.69 0.90
N PHE A 175 -1.37 -20.31 -0.33
CA PHE A 175 -1.25 -18.95 -0.84
C PHE A 175 -2.63 -18.48 -1.26
N GLU A 176 -3.16 -17.51 -0.53
CA GLU A 176 -4.42 -16.85 -0.85
C GLU A 176 -4.14 -15.69 -1.81
N LEU A 177 -4.95 -15.60 -2.86
CA LEU A 177 -4.88 -14.52 -3.84
C LEU A 177 -6.12 -13.63 -3.67
N PHE A 178 -5.89 -12.33 -3.51
CA PHE A 178 -6.95 -11.33 -3.43
C PHE A 178 -6.83 -10.35 -4.59
N ILE A 179 -7.96 -10.02 -5.22
CA ILE A 179 -8.10 -8.94 -6.19
C ILE A 179 -9.12 -7.95 -5.62
N THR A 180 -8.73 -6.70 -5.37
CA THR A 180 -9.67 -5.67 -4.93
C THR A 180 -10.50 -5.17 -6.10
N THR A 181 -11.78 -4.91 -5.87
CA THR A 181 -12.69 -4.33 -6.88
C THR A 181 -13.10 -2.89 -6.55
N ALA A 182 -12.82 -2.45 -5.32
CA ALA A 182 -13.02 -1.09 -4.85
C ALA A 182 -11.88 -0.65 -3.92
N PRO A 183 -11.76 0.67 -3.63
CA PRO A 183 -10.83 1.16 -2.63
C PRO A 183 -11.18 0.71 -1.21
N ILE A 184 -10.26 0.05 -0.51
CA ILE A 184 -10.53 -0.60 0.79
C ILE A 184 -9.46 -0.25 1.82
N PRO A 185 -9.51 0.93 2.47
CA PRO A 185 -8.60 1.32 3.54
C PRO A 185 -8.47 0.32 4.70
N ASP A 186 -9.52 -0.47 4.98
CA ASP A 186 -9.54 -1.45 6.08
C ASP A 186 -8.65 -2.69 5.87
N LEU A 187 -8.22 -2.96 4.63
CA LEU A 187 -7.37 -4.12 4.32
C LEU A 187 -5.88 -3.86 4.54
N ASN A 188 -5.49 -2.64 4.92
CA ASN A 188 -4.07 -2.24 5.09
C ASN A 188 -3.36 -3.12 6.09
N ASP A 189 -4.04 -3.54 7.15
CA ASP A 189 -3.45 -4.33 8.21
C ASP A 189 -3.59 -5.84 7.98
N LYS A 190 -4.38 -6.25 6.99
CA LYS A 190 -4.72 -7.66 6.70
C LYS A 190 -4.08 -8.21 5.42
N LEU A 191 -3.85 -7.37 4.41
CA LEU A 191 -3.29 -7.78 3.12
C LEU A 191 -1.90 -7.20 2.85
N ILE A 192 -1.08 -7.94 2.13
CA ILE A 192 0.14 -7.48 1.48
C ILE A 192 -0.17 -7.31 0.00
N VAL A 193 -0.17 -6.07 -0.48
CA VAL A 193 -0.32 -5.76 -1.92
C VAL A 193 1.03 -6.02 -2.59
N PHE A 194 1.02 -6.85 -3.63
CA PHE A 194 2.22 -7.22 -4.38
C PHE A 194 2.08 -7.01 -5.89
N GLY A 195 0.95 -6.47 -6.36
CA GLY A 195 0.77 -6.09 -7.74
C GLY A 195 -0.51 -5.29 -8.00
N ARG A 196 -0.74 -4.94 -9.26
CA ARG A 196 -1.97 -4.29 -9.73
C ARG A 196 -2.40 -4.84 -11.08
N VAL A 197 -3.68 -4.82 -11.36
CA VAL A 197 -4.20 -5.06 -12.71
C VAL A 197 -3.85 -3.87 -13.60
N ILE A 198 -3.45 -4.18 -14.83
CA ILE A 198 -3.13 -3.18 -15.86
C ILE A 198 -3.93 -3.40 -17.16
N LYS A 199 -4.53 -4.59 -17.34
CA LYS A 199 -5.49 -4.92 -18.40
C LYS A 199 -6.46 -5.99 -17.89
N GLY A 200 -7.72 -5.95 -18.32
CA GLY A 200 -8.75 -6.89 -17.88
C GLY A 200 -9.52 -6.43 -16.64
N GLU A 201 -9.62 -5.12 -16.40
CA GLU A 201 -10.46 -4.56 -15.33
C GLU A 201 -11.95 -4.91 -15.55
N ASP A 202 -12.39 -4.93 -16.80
CA ASP A 202 -13.71 -5.40 -17.23
C ASP A 202 -13.95 -6.88 -16.86
N VAL A 203 -12.93 -7.73 -17.03
CA VAL A 203 -13.00 -9.14 -16.62
C VAL A 203 -13.11 -9.27 -15.09
N VAL A 204 -12.37 -8.45 -14.35
CA VAL A 204 -12.46 -8.41 -12.88
C VAL A 204 -13.88 -8.02 -12.43
N GLN A 205 -14.46 -7.01 -13.07
CA GLN A 205 -15.84 -6.58 -12.80
C GLN A 205 -16.87 -7.65 -13.21
N GLU A 206 -16.66 -8.36 -14.32
CA GLU A 206 -17.53 -9.47 -14.71
C GLU A 206 -17.49 -10.61 -13.69
N ILE A 207 -16.30 -10.90 -13.14
CA ILE A 207 -16.14 -11.87 -12.05
C ILE A 207 -16.85 -11.38 -10.78
N GLU A 208 -16.77 -10.09 -10.47
CA GLU A 208 -17.44 -9.48 -9.31
C GLU A 208 -18.97 -9.59 -9.37
N GLU A 209 -19.54 -9.46 -10.57
CA GLU A 209 -21.00 -9.42 -10.76
C GLU A 209 -21.68 -10.79 -10.80
N VAL A 210 -20.92 -11.89 -10.67
CA VAL A 210 -21.51 -13.24 -10.66
C VAL A 210 -22.45 -13.45 -9.48
N ASP A 211 -23.43 -14.34 -9.67
CA ASP A 211 -24.32 -14.74 -8.60
C ASP A 211 -23.57 -15.53 -7.52
N THR A 212 -23.67 -15.05 -6.28
CA THR A 212 -23.14 -15.73 -5.10
C THR A 212 -24.25 -16.21 -4.17
N ASP A 213 -23.92 -17.14 -3.28
CA ASP A 213 -24.78 -17.51 -2.15
C ASP A 213 -24.65 -16.54 -0.96
N GLU A 214 -25.28 -16.86 0.16
CA GLU A 214 -25.25 -16.06 1.40
C GLU A 214 -23.85 -15.96 2.04
N ARG A 215 -22.92 -16.83 1.63
CA ARG A 215 -21.53 -16.85 2.08
C ARG A 215 -20.58 -16.23 1.07
N TYR A 216 -21.12 -15.56 0.04
CA TYR A 216 -20.36 -14.96 -1.06
C TYR A 216 -19.64 -15.98 -1.94
N GLN A 217 -20.03 -17.25 -1.90
CA GLN A 217 -19.49 -18.27 -2.78
C GLN A 217 -20.19 -18.22 -4.15
N PRO A 218 -19.45 -18.16 -5.28
CA PRO A 218 -20.05 -18.19 -6.60
C PRO A 218 -20.89 -19.46 -6.82
N LYS A 219 -22.12 -19.30 -7.32
CA LYS A 219 -23.03 -20.43 -7.61
C LYS A 219 -22.55 -21.30 -8.76
N SER A 220 -21.80 -20.70 -9.68
CA SER A 220 -21.12 -21.40 -10.78
C SER A 220 -19.62 -21.41 -10.54
N PRO A 221 -18.91 -22.51 -10.86
CA PRO A 221 -17.47 -22.58 -10.67
C PRO A 221 -16.77 -21.57 -11.57
N ILE A 222 -16.08 -20.63 -10.94
CA ILE A 222 -15.24 -19.62 -11.58
C ILE A 222 -13.88 -19.60 -10.90
N GLY A 223 -12.83 -19.28 -11.64
CA GLY A 223 -11.47 -19.34 -11.11
C GLY A 223 -10.40 -19.10 -12.15
N ILE A 224 -9.16 -19.27 -11.70
CA ILE A 224 -7.95 -19.20 -12.51
C ILE A 224 -7.74 -20.57 -13.17
N THR A 225 -7.71 -20.58 -14.49
CA THR A 225 -7.40 -21.78 -15.28
C THR A 225 -5.89 -22.00 -15.38
N ASN A 226 -5.12 -20.92 -15.55
CA ASN A 226 -3.65 -20.95 -15.58
C ASN A 226 -3.05 -19.56 -15.32
N VAL A 227 -1.75 -19.51 -15.01
CA VAL A 227 -0.98 -18.26 -14.91
C VAL A 227 0.23 -18.31 -15.82
N VAL A 228 0.45 -17.25 -16.60
CA VAL A 228 1.60 -17.10 -17.50
C VAL A 228 2.46 -15.92 -17.06
N LEU A 229 3.74 -16.18 -16.77
CA LEU A 229 4.69 -15.15 -16.36
C LEU A 229 5.32 -14.44 -17.58
N LYS A 230 5.46 -13.12 -17.52
CA LYS A 230 5.98 -12.27 -18.59
C LYS A 230 7.00 -11.25 -18.07
N ARG A 231 8.04 -10.99 -18.86
CA ARG A 231 9.08 -9.99 -18.55
C ARG A 231 8.68 -8.57 -18.97
N GLY A 232 7.92 -8.45 -20.05
CA GLY A 232 7.36 -7.20 -20.57
C GLY A 232 5.92 -7.42 -21.08
N ILE A 233 5.21 -6.32 -21.32
CA ILE A 233 3.85 -6.30 -21.90
C ILE A 233 3.91 -6.46 -23.42
#